data_AF-A0A2G6ZKV6-F1
#
_entry.id   AF-A0A2G6ZKV6-F1
#
_cell.length_a   1.000
_cell.length_b   1.000
_cell.length_c   1.000
_cell.angle_alpha   90.00
_cell.angle_beta   90.00
_cell.angle_gamma   90.00
#
_symmetry.space_group_name_H-M   'P 1'
#
loop_
_entity.id
_entity.type
_entity.pdbx_description
1 polymer ?
#
loop_
_entity_poly.entity_id
_entity_poly.type
_entity_poly.pdbx_seq_one_letter_code
_entity_poly.pdbx_strand_id
1 'polypeptide(L)'
;MSNHLASAIKELAEKDVGFYVSHAAPGGQRTVLLGAQEVIAYAADPVGFLAKHYGVSKSDYLGWHQDEYRVYCSGFTQKGARCKATVPGLSTVETPKEWAENQGGRCTLHS
;
A
#
# COMPACT_ATOMS: atom_id res chain seq x y z
N MET A 1 11.01 0.61 22.90
CA MET A 1 10.18 -0.61 22.80
C MET A 1 10.77 -1.63 23.77
N SER A 2 9.95 -2.24 24.65
CA SER A 2 10.49 -3.01 25.78
C SER A 2 11.17 -4.31 25.30
N ASN A 3 12.30 -4.65 25.93
CA ASN A 3 13.07 -5.89 25.67
C ASN A 3 12.19 -7.15 25.71
N HIS A 4 11.04 -7.11 26.38
CA HIS A 4 10.10 -8.21 26.47
C HIS A 4 9.43 -8.57 25.15
N LEU A 5 9.10 -7.61 24.29
CA LEU A 5 8.43 -7.90 23.01
C LEU A 5 9.36 -8.66 22.06
N ALA A 6 10.62 -8.21 21.96
CA ALA A 6 11.62 -8.87 21.12
C ALA A 6 11.92 -10.30 21.59
N SER A 7 12.03 -10.51 22.91
CA SER A 7 12.20 -11.84 23.50
C SER A 7 11.01 -12.76 23.21
N ALA A 8 9.78 -12.28 23.36
CA ALA A 8 8.58 -13.07 23.09
C ALA A 8 8.47 -13.46 21.60
N ILE A 9 8.71 -12.51 20.69
CA ILE A 9 8.69 -12.79 19.25
C ILE A 9 9.75 -13.84 18.88
N LYS A 10 10.95 -13.74 19.46
CA LYS A 10 12.01 -14.71 19.25
C LYS A 10 11.63 -16.11 19.74
N GLU A 11 11.11 -16.21 20.97
CA GLU A 11 10.69 -17.50 21.54
C GLU A 11 9.61 -18.17 20.70
N LEU A 12 8.62 -17.40 20.21
CA LEU A 12 7.57 -17.90 19.34
C LEU A 12 8.14 -18.39 18.00
N ALA A 13 9.05 -17.64 17.39
CA ALA A 13 9.71 -18.05 16.15
C ALA A 13 10.52 -19.34 16.31
N GLU A 14 11.21 -19.53 17.44
CA GLU A 14 11.96 -20.76 17.77
C GLU A 14 11.04 -21.99 17.99
N LYS A 15 9.73 -21.78 18.12
CA LYS A 15 8.69 -22.81 18.20
C LYS A 15 7.88 -22.92 16.90
N ASP A 16 8.43 -22.46 15.78
CA ASP A 16 7.81 -22.45 14.45
C ASP A 16 6.47 -21.69 14.37
N VAL A 17 6.24 -20.73 15.26
CA VAL A 17 5.10 -19.82 15.15
C VAL A 17 5.38 -18.76 14.09
N GLY A 18 4.58 -18.77 13.03
CA GLY A 18 4.64 -17.78 11.96
C GLY A 18 3.92 -16.47 12.31
N PHE A 19 4.38 -15.37 11.70
CA PHE A 19 3.77 -14.05 11.86
C PHE A 19 3.22 -13.55 10.53
N TYR A 20 2.10 -12.84 10.61
CA TYR A 20 1.51 -12.16 9.48
C TYR A 20 0.82 -10.87 9.91
N VAL A 21 0.66 -9.96 8.96
CA VAL A 21 -0.21 -8.79 9.09
C VAL A 21 -1.18 -8.77 7.93
N SER A 22 -2.35 -8.20 8.17
CA SER A 22 -3.33 -7.94 7.12
C SER A 22 -3.51 -6.44 6.94
N HIS A 23 -3.71 -6.02 5.69
CA HIS A 23 -4.06 -4.64 5.37
C HIS A 23 -5.18 -4.63 4.33
N ALA A 24 -5.92 -3.52 4.26
CA ALA A 24 -6.96 -3.36 3.27
C ALA A 24 -6.38 -3.39 1.85
N ALA A 25 -7.10 -3.99 0.92
CA ALA A 25 -6.74 -4.12 -0.49
C ALA A 25 -8.03 -4.16 -1.33
N PRO A 26 -7.95 -4.03 -2.66
CA PRO A 26 -9.07 -4.34 -3.53
C PRO A 26 -9.72 -5.68 -3.17
N GLY A 27 -11.05 -5.68 -3.03
CA GLY A 27 -11.80 -6.88 -2.69
C GLY A 27 -11.68 -7.35 -1.23
N GLY A 28 -11.01 -6.61 -0.33
CA GLY A 28 -11.03 -6.89 1.11
C GLY A 28 -9.69 -6.67 1.81
N GLN A 29 -9.06 -7.76 2.23
CA GLN A 29 -7.81 -7.75 2.98
C GLN A 29 -6.75 -8.57 2.24
N ARG A 30 -5.50 -8.13 2.29
CA ARG A 30 -4.34 -8.90 1.84
C ARG A 30 -3.43 -9.18 3.02
N THR A 31 -2.89 -10.39 3.05
CA THR A 31 -1.98 -10.85 4.11
C THR A 31 -0.53 -10.79 3.63
N VAL A 32 0.35 -10.30 4.49
CA VAL A 32 1.80 -10.27 4.29
C VAL A 32 2.45 -11.08 5.41
N LEU A 33 3.25 -12.07 5.03
CA LEU A 33 4.04 -12.86 5.97
C LEU A 33 5.23 -12.03 6.47
N LEU A 34 5.55 -12.17 7.74
CA LEU A 34 6.61 -11.45 8.42
C LEU A 34 7.61 -12.41 9.04
N GLY A 35 8.89 -12.11 8.92
CA GLY A 35 9.91 -12.63 9.81
C GLY A 35 9.84 -12.01 11.20
N ALA A 36 10.40 -12.69 12.21
CA ALA A 36 10.45 -12.22 13.60
C ALA A 36 10.98 -10.78 13.75
N GLN A 37 12.06 -10.43 13.05
CA GLN A 37 12.63 -9.07 13.10
C GLN A 37 11.72 -8.03 12.44
N GLU A 38 10.96 -8.43 11.42
CA GLU A 38 10.04 -7.58 10.69
C GLU A 38 8.80 -7.23 11.52
N VAL A 39 8.37 -8.10 12.44
CA VAL A 39 7.29 -7.80 13.39
C VAL A 39 7.61 -6.55 14.21
N ILE A 40 8.86 -6.41 14.67
CA ILE A 40 9.31 -5.24 15.44
C ILE A 40 9.29 -3.99 14.56
N ALA A 41 9.80 -4.10 13.33
CA ALA A 41 9.80 -2.99 12.37
C ALA A 41 8.37 -2.54 12.02
N TYR A 42 7.47 -3.50 11.78
CA TYR A 42 6.06 -3.25 11.53
C TYR A 42 5.39 -2.59 12.74
N ALA A 43 5.62 -3.09 13.96
CA ALA A 43 5.02 -2.53 15.17
C ALA A 43 5.45 -1.08 15.43
N ALA A 44 6.66 -0.69 14.99
CA ALA A 44 7.14 0.69 15.11
C ALA A 44 6.52 1.62 14.04
N ASP A 45 6.28 1.11 12.83
CA ASP A 45 5.83 1.91 11.68
C ASP A 45 5.09 1.04 10.65
N PRO A 46 3.79 0.72 10.87
CA PRO A 46 3.05 -0.19 10.01
C PRO A 46 2.96 0.27 8.55
N VAL A 47 2.68 1.57 8.33
CA VAL A 47 2.55 2.16 6.99
C VAL A 47 3.90 2.20 6.29
N GLY A 48 4.97 2.59 6.99
CA GLY A 48 6.32 2.56 6.43
C GLY A 48 6.79 1.18 6.06
N PHE A 49 6.50 0.20 6.91
CA PHE A 49 6.80 -1.20 6.63
C PHE A 49 6.07 -1.69 5.37
N LEU A 50 4.76 -1.47 5.27
CA LEU A 50 3.98 -1.92 4.11
C LEU A 50 4.37 -1.17 2.82
N ALA A 51 4.63 0.13 2.90
CA ALA A 51 5.16 0.89 1.76
C ALA A 51 6.49 0.30 1.27
N LYS A 52 7.41 0.01 2.19
CA LYS A 52 8.69 -0.65 1.87
C LYS A 52 8.49 -2.05 1.30
N HIS A 53 7.55 -2.84 1.84
CA HIS A 53 7.20 -4.17 1.33
C HIS A 53 6.76 -4.12 -0.13
N TYR A 54 5.97 -3.11 -0.51
CA TYR A 54 5.55 -2.89 -1.90
C TYR A 54 6.57 -2.10 -2.76
N GLY A 55 7.69 -1.66 -2.18
CA GLY A 55 8.73 -0.92 -2.90
C GLY A 55 8.33 0.50 -3.29
N VAL A 56 7.47 1.16 -2.51
CA VAL A 56 6.98 2.53 -2.76
C VAL A 56 7.25 3.47 -1.59
N SER A 57 7.04 4.77 -1.79
CA SER A 57 7.07 5.74 -0.69
C SER A 57 5.84 5.58 0.22
N LYS A 58 5.93 6.09 1.46
CA LYS A 58 4.75 6.12 2.37
C LYS A 58 3.59 6.91 1.77
N SER A 59 3.89 8.02 1.09
CA SER A 59 2.87 8.86 0.44
C SER A 59 2.16 8.10 -0.67
N ASP A 60 2.87 7.29 -1.47
CA ASP A 60 2.23 6.51 -2.53
C ASP A 60 1.35 5.40 -1.97
N TYR A 61 1.82 4.72 -0.92
CA TYR A 61 1.02 3.71 -0.22
C TYR A 61 -0.29 4.30 0.29
N LEU A 62 -0.23 5.47 0.95
CA LEU A 62 -1.41 6.16 1.44
C LEU A 62 -2.29 6.70 0.30
N GLY A 63 -1.69 7.20 -0.78
CA GLY A 63 -2.39 7.68 -1.97
C GLY A 63 -3.21 6.58 -2.64
N TRP A 64 -2.64 5.39 -2.78
CA TRP A 64 -3.35 4.22 -3.29
C TRP A 64 -4.62 3.90 -2.49
N HIS A 65 -4.57 3.99 -1.17
CA HIS A 65 -5.74 3.83 -0.32
C HIS A 65 -6.73 4.99 -0.43
N GLN A 66 -6.22 6.23 -0.45
CA GLN A 66 -7.02 7.44 -0.53
C GLN A 66 -7.82 7.51 -1.83
N ASP A 67 -7.24 7.03 -2.93
CA ASP A 67 -7.89 6.97 -4.23
C ASP A 67 -8.81 5.75 -4.39
N GLU A 68 -9.09 5.02 -3.31
CA GLU A 68 -9.90 3.80 -3.31
C GLU A 68 -9.41 2.80 -4.36
N TYR A 69 -8.08 2.69 -4.48
CA TYR A 69 -7.39 1.78 -5.39
C TYR A 69 -7.59 2.10 -6.88
N ARG A 70 -7.88 3.36 -7.22
CA ARG A 70 -8.05 3.84 -8.60
C ARG A 70 -6.93 4.76 -9.00
N VAL A 71 -6.64 4.85 -10.30
CA VAL A 71 -5.78 5.92 -10.84
C VAL A 71 -6.65 6.93 -11.56
N TYR A 72 -6.63 8.18 -11.08
CA TYR A 72 -7.36 9.28 -11.69
C TYR A 72 -6.56 9.94 -12.82
N CYS A 73 -7.28 10.46 -13.80
CA CYS A 73 -6.72 11.19 -14.92
C CYS A 73 -5.94 12.43 -14.45
N SER A 74 -4.74 12.60 -15.00
CA SER A 74 -3.87 13.73 -14.72
C SER A 74 -4.25 15.04 -15.44
N GLY A 75 -5.28 15.01 -16.30
CA GLY A 75 -5.74 16.16 -17.07
C GLY A 75 -6.52 17.18 -16.25
N PHE A 76 -6.79 18.32 -16.87
CA PHE A 76 -7.63 19.39 -16.32
C PHE A 76 -8.82 19.65 -17.25
N THR A 77 -9.98 19.82 -16.65
CA THR A 77 -11.20 20.26 -17.36
C THR A 77 -10.98 21.63 -18.01
N GLN A 78 -11.85 22.00 -18.95
CA GLN A 78 -11.84 23.34 -19.56
C GLN A 78 -11.98 24.49 -18.54
N LYS A 79 -12.53 24.20 -17.35
CA LYS A 79 -12.66 25.14 -16.23
C LYS A 79 -11.45 25.16 -15.29
N GLY A 80 -10.36 24.47 -15.64
CA GLY A 80 -9.13 24.41 -14.83
C GLY A 80 -9.18 23.46 -13.62
N ALA A 81 -10.30 22.77 -13.38
CA ALA A 81 -10.39 21.77 -12.30
C ALA A 81 -9.73 20.44 -12.71
N ARG A 82 -9.15 19.71 -11.76
CA ARG A 82 -8.61 18.35 -11.99
C ARG A 82 -9.67 17.40 -12.52
N CYS A 83 -9.32 16.62 -13.53
CA CYS A 83 -10.18 15.55 -14.01
C CYS A 83 -10.32 14.47 -12.93
N LYS A 84 -11.57 14.02 -12.69
CA LYS A 84 -11.88 12.93 -11.74
C LYS A 84 -12.22 11.61 -12.44
N ALA A 85 -12.07 11.55 -13.76
CA ALA A 85 -12.27 10.30 -14.48
C ALA A 85 -11.12 9.34 -14.17
N THR A 86 -11.43 8.05 -14.00
CA THR A 86 -10.42 7.01 -13.88
C THR A 86 -9.73 6.78 -15.23
N VAL A 87 -8.43 6.53 -15.19
CA VAL A 87 -7.68 6.07 -16.37
C VAL A 87 -8.23 4.69 -16.81
N PRO A 88 -8.47 4.47 -18.12
CA PRO A 88 -8.99 3.20 -18.62
C PRO A 88 -8.16 2.00 -18.14
N GLY A 89 -8.83 0.96 -17.64
CA GLY A 89 -8.19 -0.24 -17.10
C GLY A 89 -7.67 -0.11 -15.65
N LEU A 90 -7.68 1.09 -15.05
CA LEU A 90 -7.11 1.35 -13.72
C LEU A 90 -8.18 1.71 -12.67
N SER A 91 -9.37 1.10 -12.79
CA SER A 91 -10.47 1.26 -11.82
C SER A 91 -10.33 0.38 -10.58
N THR A 92 -9.38 -0.56 -10.59
CA THR A 92 -9.06 -1.43 -9.47
C THR A 92 -7.61 -1.87 -9.62
N VAL A 93 -6.72 -1.20 -8.89
CA VAL A 93 -5.27 -1.42 -8.96
C VAL A 93 -4.83 -2.24 -7.77
N GLU A 94 -4.20 -3.38 -8.04
CA GLU A 94 -3.98 -4.44 -7.05
C GLU A 94 -2.84 -4.16 -6.08
N THR A 95 -1.94 -3.24 -6.42
CA THR A 95 -0.78 -2.90 -5.58
C THR A 95 -0.51 -1.40 -5.55
N PRO A 96 0.06 -0.87 -4.45
CA PRO A 96 0.53 0.50 -4.39
C PRO A 96 1.56 0.85 -5.48
N LYS A 97 2.41 -0.12 -5.84
CA LYS A 97 3.45 0.05 -6.85
C LYS A 97 2.87 0.31 -8.24
N GLU A 98 1.93 -0.53 -8.66
CA GLU A 98 1.23 -0.33 -9.93
C GLU A 98 0.47 1.01 -9.93
N TRP A 99 -0.14 1.40 -8.81
CA TRP A 99 -0.83 2.69 -8.70
C TRP A 99 0.14 3.87 -8.87
N ALA A 100 1.33 3.79 -8.27
CA ALA A 100 2.36 4.81 -8.36
C ALA A 100 2.95 4.90 -9.78
N GLU A 101 3.23 3.76 -10.41
CA GLU A 101 3.78 3.67 -11.77
C GLU A 101 2.84 4.22 -12.85
N ASN A 102 1.52 4.18 -12.60
CA ASN A 102 0.52 4.70 -13.52
C ASN A 102 0.09 6.16 -13.23
N GLN A 103 0.67 6.81 -12.23
CA GLN A 103 0.44 8.24 -12.01
C GLN A 103 0.83 9.04 -13.24
N GLY A 104 0.02 10.06 -13.56
CA GLY A 104 0.20 10.83 -14.80
C GLY A 104 -0.59 10.30 -15.99
N GLY A 105 -1.17 9.10 -15.91
CA GLY A 105 -2.08 8.55 -16.92
C GLY A 105 -3.28 9.47 -17.22
N ARG A 106 -3.87 9.31 -18.41
CA ARG A 106 -4.97 10.15 -18.89
C ARG A 106 -6.18 9.33 -19.29
N CYS A 107 -7.38 9.91 -19.13
CA CYS A 107 -8.60 9.31 -19.63
C CYS A 107 -8.74 9.58 -21.14
N THR A 108 -9.69 8.89 -21.77
CA THR A 108 -9.98 9.01 -23.21
C THR A 108 -10.36 10.43 -23.65
N LEU A 109 -10.78 11.28 -22.72
CA LEU A 109 -11.12 12.69 -22.99
C LEU A 109 -9.92 13.64 -22.91
N HIS A 110 -8.78 13.20 -22.35
CA HIS A 110 -7.60 14.04 -22.13
C HIS A 110 -6.33 13.50 -22.80
N SER A 111 -6.45 12.58 -23.76
CA SER A 111 -5.36 11.97 -24.54
C SER A 111 -4.20 12.94 -24.83
#